data_AF-A0A9D6TLK5-F1
#
_entry.id   AF-A0A9D6TLK5-F1
#
_cell.length_a   1.000
_cell.length_b   1.000
_cell.length_c   1.000
_cell.angle_alpha   90.00
_cell.angle_beta   90.00
_cell.angle_gamma   90.00
#
_symmetry.space_group_name_H-M   'P 1'
#
loop_
_entity.id
_entity.type
_entity.pdbx_description
1 polymer ?
#
loop_
_entity_poly.entity_id
_entity_poly.type
_entity_poly.pdbx_seq_one_letter_code
_entity_poly.pdbx_strand_id
1 'polypeptide(L)'
;MASIPHLVFGLALAATSLGAAERPRPNVLFVAIDDLRNDLGALGASHAKTPQLDAFAATARVFTHHYAQVPTCGASSEPQLELFDYATDPDETRNPAAERPEIVRDLKAQLARLPEIAPAPSQAQKKAKTSRIN
;
A
#
# COMPACT_ATOMS: atom_id res chain seq x y z
N MET A 1 72.00 -1.63 36.23
CA MET A 1 71.79 -0.35 35.54
C MET A 1 71.86 -0.58 34.04
N ALA A 2 70.72 -0.84 33.39
CA ALA A 2 70.52 -0.90 31.93
C ALA A 2 69.05 -1.29 31.70
N SER A 3 68.34 -0.92 30.65
CA SER A 3 68.31 0.22 29.73
C SER A 3 67.01 -0.01 28.94
N ILE A 4 66.28 1.07 28.69
CA ILE A 4 64.89 1.14 28.18
C ILE A 4 64.71 0.34 26.86
N PRO A 5 63.61 -0.43 26.70
CA PRO A 5 62.70 -0.13 25.58
C PRO A 5 61.23 -0.46 25.92
N HIS A 6 60.52 0.47 26.54
CA HIS A 6 59.04 0.45 26.58
C HIS A 6 58.41 1.58 25.77
N LEU A 7 59.24 2.43 25.14
CA LEU A 7 58.76 3.64 24.48
C LEU A 7 58.15 3.41 23.08
N VAL A 8 58.22 2.20 22.53
CA VAL A 8 57.77 1.94 21.13
C VAL A 8 56.36 1.33 21.08
N PHE A 9 55.83 0.77 22.18
CA PHE A 9 54.49 0.16 22.17
C PHE A 9 53.34 1.13 22.50
N GLY A 10 53.63 2.44 22.59
CA GLY A 10 52.64 3.46 22.93
C GLY A 10 52.12 4.30 21.75
N LEU A 11 52.70 4.17 20.56
CA LEU A 11 52.49 5.14 19.46
C LEU A 11 51.82 4.55 18.21
N ALA A 12 51.01 3.50 18.34
CA ALA A 12 50.25 2.95 17.21
C ALA A 12 48.72 3.06 17.35
N LEU A 13 48.23 3.69 18.42
CA LEU A 13 46.79 3.73 18.72
C LEU A 13 46.23 5.15 18.85
N ALA A 14 46.73 6.11 18.06
CA ALA A 14 46.32 7.52 18.17
C ALA A 14 45.85 8.17 16.86
N ALA A 15 45.62 7.42 15.77
CA ALA A 15 45.32 8.05 14.47
C ALA A 15 44.20 7.37 13.68
N THR A 16 43.05 7.08 14.31
CA THR A 16 41.85 6.69 13.55
C THR A 16 40.56 7.23 14.14
N SER A 17 40.55 8.49 14.57
CA SER A 17 39.31 9.27 14.55
C SER A 17 39.13 9.84 13.14
N LEU A 18 38.95 8.95 12.16
CA LEU A 18 38.55 9.36 10.82
C LEU A 18 37.12 9.87 10.94
N GLY A 19 36.95 11.18 10.80
CA GLY A 19 35.67 11.87 10.97
C GLY A 19 34.54 11.10 10.28
N ALA A 20 33.55 10.69 11.07
CA ALA A 20 32.31 10.17 10.54
C ALA A 20 31.65 11.33 9.78
N ALA A 21 31.84 11.36 8.46
CA ALA A 21 31.10 12.25 7.59
C ALA A 21 29.62 12.06 7.91
N GLU A 22 28.95 13.15 8.30
CA GLU A 22 27.53 13.14 8.62
C GLU A 22 26.80 12.69 7.36
N ARG A 23 26.40 11.41 7.32
CA ARG A 23 25.70 10.88 6.16
C ARG A 23 24.38 11.65 6.05
N PRO A 24 24.05 12.18 4.87
CA PRO A 24 22.77 12.82 4.67
C PRO A 24 21.68 11.87 5.14
N ARG A 25 20.81 12.36 6.04
CA ARG A 25 19.69 11.57 6.52
C ARG A 25 18.77 11.29 5.32
N PRO A 26 18.42 10.03 5.04
CA PRO A 26 17.53 9.73 3.93
C PRO A 26 16.15 10.31 4.21
N ASN A 27 15.49 10.79 3.16
CA ASN A 27 14.06 11.08 3.20
C ASN A 27 13.29 9.76 3.08
N VAL A 28 12.21 9.62 3.84
CA VAL A 28 11.33 8.45 3.78
C VAL A 28 9.98 8.89 3.25
N LEU A 29 9.55 8.31 2.12
CA LEU A 29 8.20 8.44 1.58
C LEU A 29 7.45 7.14 1.83
N PHE A 30 6.36 7.20 2.58
CA PHE A 30 5.46 6.09 2.81
C PHE A 30 4.20 6.26 1.94
N VAL A 31 3.93 5.29 1.08
CA VAL A 31 2.77 5.28 0.18
C VAL A 31 1.91 4.07 0.50
N ALA A 32 0.65 4.31 0.87
CA ALA A 32 -0.36 3.29 1.05
C ALA A 32 -1.45 3.49 -0.01
N ILE A 33 -1.90 2.39 -0.62
CA ILE A 33 -2.94 2.41 -1.64
C ILE A 33 -4.10 1.59 -1.10
N ASP A 34 -5.28 2.21 -1.07
CA ASP A 34 -6.48 1.55 -0.56
C ASP A 34 -6.96 0.45 -1.53
N ASP A 35 -7.39 -0.68 -0.97
CA ASP A 35 -7.91 -1.85 -1.68
C ASP A 35 -7.05 -2.42 -2.85
N LEU A 36 -5.76 -2.09 -2.92
CA LEU A 36 -4.87 -2.62 -3.95
C LEU A 36 -4.54 -4.10 -3.69
N ARG A 37 -4.96 -4.97 -4.61
CA ARG A 37 -4.58 -6.38 -4.66
C ARG A 37 -3.22 -6.56 -5.34
N ASN A 38 -2.77 -7.81 -5.49
CA ASN A 38 -1.57 -8.17 -6.25
C ASN A 38 -1.70 -8.01 -7.78
N ASP A 39 -2.59 -7.11 -8.24
CA ASP A 39 -2.86 -6.82 -9.64
C ASP A 39 -1.79 -5.85 -10.21
N LEU A 40 -0.51 -6.23 -10.10
CA LEU A 40 0.64 -5.52 -10.65
C LEU A 40 1.38 -6.41 -11.64
N GLY A 41 1.91 -5.85 -12.73
CA GLY A 41 2.72 -6.56 -13.71
C GLY A 41 3.95 -7.21 -13.07
N ALA A 42 4.64 -6.49 -12.19
CA ALA A 42 5.77 -7.01 -11.40
C ALA A 42 5.41 -8.18 -10.45
N LEU A 43 4.12 -8.38 -10.15
CA LEU A 43 3.60 -9.51 -9.37
C LEU A 43 2.96 -10.60 -10.26
N GLY A 44 3.06 -10.48 -11.58
CA GLY A 44 2.61 -11.47 -12.56
C GLY A 44 1.19 -11.24 -13.11
N ALA A 45 0.56 -10.12 -12.83
CA ALA A 45 -0.76 -9.81 -13.37
C ALA A 45 -0.67 -9.44 -14.86
N SER A 46 -1.13 -10.32 -15.75
CA SER A 46 -1.08 -10.10 -17.21
C SER A 46 -2.11 -9.10 -17.74
N HIS A 47 -3.07 -8.70 -16.92
CA HIS A 47 -4.20 -7.85 -17.31
C HIS A 47 -4.05 -6.40 -16.80
N ALA A 48 -3.24 -6.18 -15.76
CA ALA A 48 -3.00 -4.87 -15.19
C ALA A 48 -1.87 -4.17 -15.96
N LYS A 49 -2.08 -2.92 -16.35
CA LYS A 49 -1.06 -2.08 -16.99
C LYS A 49 -0.47 -1.13 -15.94
N THR A 50 0.67 -1.49 -15.37
CA THR A 50 1.28 -0.78 -14.22
C THR A 50 2.74 -0.34 -14.47
N PRO A 51 3.07 0.30 -15.61
CA PRO A 51 4.46 0.44 -16.05
C PRO A 51 5.35 1.24 -15.08
N GLN A 52 4.82 2.25 -14.39
CA GLN A 52 5.59 3.02 -13.41
C GLN A 52 5.88 2.22 -12.13
N LEU A 53 4.90 1.47 -11.63
CA LEU A 53 5.09 0.60 -10.46
C LEU A 53 5.99 -0.59 -10.79
N ASP A 54 5.88 -1.13 -12.01
CA ASP A 54 6.73 -2.22 -12.48
C ASP A 54 8.20 -1.76 -12.62
N ALA A 55 8.42 -0.56 -13.17
CA ALA A 55 9.75 0.03 -13.26
C ALA A 55 10.35 0.31 -11.88
N PHE A 56 9.54 0.81 -10.93
CA PHE A 56 9.97 1.00 -9.55
C PHE A 56 10.35 -0.33 -8.90
N ALA A 57 9.51 -1.36 -9.04
CA ALA A 57 9.72 -2.70 -8.51
C ALA A 57 11.03 -3.34 -9.01
N ALA A 58 11.46 -3.05 -10.25
CA ALA A 58 12.74 -3.52 -10.79
C ALA A 58 13.97 -2.98 -10.03
N THR A 59 13.84 -1.85 -9.34
CA THR A 59 14.91 -1.24 -8.53
C THR A 59 14.71 -1.39 -7.02
N ALA A 60 13.56 -1.91 -6.61
CA ALA A 60 13.16 -2.01 -5.22
C ALA A 60 13.22 -3.47 -4.73
N ARG A 61 13.12 -3.64 -3.40
CA ARG A 61 12.89 -4.97 -2.82
C ARG A 61 11.40 -5.25 -2.80
N VAL A 62 10.96 -6.22 -3.59
CA VAL A 62 9.56 -6.67 -3.64
C VAL A 62 9.33 -7.80 -2.63
N PHE A 63 8.27 -7.68 -1.83
CA PHE A 63 7.82 -8.73 -0.91
C PHE A 63 6.66 -9.50 -1.55
N THR A 64 6.87 -10.77 -1.88
CA THR A 64 5.84 -11.62 -2.52
C THR A 64 4.91 -12.32 -1.52
N HIS A 65 5.25 -12.29 -0.23
CA HIS A 65 4.50 -12.90 0.87
C HIS A 65 4.21 -11.83 1.93
N HIS A 66 3.42 -10.83 1.56
CA HIS A 66 2.96 -9.76 2.45
C HIS A 66 1.46 -9.91 2.69
N TYR A 67 1.04 -9.89 3.95
CA TYR A 67 -0.35 -10.15 4.36
C TYR A 67 -0.84 -9.04 5.27
N ALA A 68 -2.02 -8.50 4.97
CA ALA A 68 -2.76 -7.69 5.94
C ALA A 68 -3.26 -8.61 7.07
N GLN A 69 -3.16 -8.14 8.31
CA GLN A 69 -3.63 -8.91 9.47
C GLN A 69 -5.15 -9.05 9.48
N VAL A 70 -5.85 -8.03 9.00
CA VAL A 70 -7.31 -8.01 8.86
C VAL A 70 -7.64 -7.51 7.45
N PRO A 71 -8.27 -8.32 6.58
CA PRO A 71 -8.60 -7.92 5.22
C PRO A 71 -9.95 -7.19 5.18
N THR A 72 -10.13 -6.17 6.01
CA THR A 72 -11.36 -5.37 6.04
C THR A 72 -11.03 -3.89 6.03
N CYS A 73 -11.48 -3.18 4.99
CA CYS A 73 -11.90 -1.80 5.19
C CYS A 73 -13.12 -1.87 6.12
N GLY A 74 -13.13 -1.15 7.25
CA GLY A 74 -14.00 -1.40 8.41
C GLY A 74 -15.38 -1.96 8.04
N ALA A 75 -15.66 -3.20 8.44
CA ALA A 75 -16.85 -3.93 7.98
C ALA A 75 -18.15 -3.26 8.48
N SER A 76 -18.72 -2.37 7.70
CA SER A 76 -20.12 -1.97 7.84
C SER A 76 -20.97 -2.93 7.00
N SER A 77 -21.97 -3.56 7.62
CA SER A 77 -22.93 -4.42 6.90
C SER A 77 -23.76 -3.64 5.88
N GLU A 78 -23.75 -2.30 5.98
CA GLU A 78 -24.32 -1.39 5.00
C GLU A 78 -23.24 -0.43 4.50
N PRO A 79 -23.13 -0.23 3.18
CA PRO A 79 -22.23 0.81 2.64
C PRO A 79 -22.70 2.17 3.14
N GLN A 80 -21.78 2.96 3.70
CA GLN A 80 -22.04 4.36 3.99
C GLN A 80 -22.27 5.08 2.66
N LEU A 81 -23.42 5.74 2.53
CA LEU A 81 -23.73 6.52 1.34
C LEU A 81 -23.25 7.95 1.52
N GLU A 82 -22.63 8.46 0.47
CA GLU A 82 -22.13 9.82 0.40
C GLU A 82 -22.72 10.52 -0.82
N LEU A 83 -23.07 11.79 -0.67
CA LEU A 83 -23.49 12.65 -1.76
C LEU A 83 -22.42 13.70 -1.98
N PHE A 84 -22.11 14.03 -3.23
CA PHE A 84 -21.08 15.03 -3.57
C PHE A 84 -21.75 16.27 -4.16
N ASP A 85 -21.48 17.43 -3.56
CA ASP A 85 -21.96 18.73 -4.07
C ASP A 85 -20.80 19.55 -4.64
N TYR A 86 -20.46 19.29 -5.90
CA TYR A 86 -19.40 20.01 -6.60
C TYR A 86 -19.67 21.50 -6.80
N ALA A 87 -20.91 21.96 -6.67
CA ALA A 87 -21.24 23.36 -6.88
C ALA A 87 -20.92 24.22 -5.64
N THR A 88 -21.14 23.67 -4.44
CA THR A 88 -20.96 24.41 -3.18
C THR A 88 -19.82 23.90 -2.31
N ASP A 89 -19.26 22.73 -2.62
CA ASP A 89 -18.17 22.09 -1.89
C ASP A 89 -17.27 21.29 -2.84
N PRO A 90 -16.51 21.97 -3.73
CA PRO A 90 -15.65 21.30 -4.71
C PRO A 90 -14.51 20.49 -4.08
N ASP A 91 -14.17 20.77 -2.83
CA ASP A 91 -13.11 20.09 -2.07
C ASP A 91 -13.64 18.93 -1.21
N GLU A 92 -14.93 18.57 -1.33
CA GLU A 92 -15.57 17.42 -0.66
C GLU A 92 -15.37 17.40 0.86
N THR A 93 -15.51 18.57 1.50
CA THR A 93 -15.26 18.74 2.93
C THR A 93 -16.37 18.18 3.82
N ARG A 94 -17.57 17.96 3.28
CA ARG A 94 -18.73 17.43 4.03
C ARG A 94 -19.52 16.40 3.23
N ASN A 95 -20.18 15.50 3.94
CA ASN A 95 -21.10 14.52 3.37
C ASN A 95 -22.57 14.98 3.52
N PRO A 96 -23.19 15.61 2.49
CA PRO A 96 -24.60 16.03 2.51
C PRO A 96 -25.63 14.90 2.52
N ALA A 97 -25.24 13.62 2.49
CA ALA A 97 -26.20 12.51 2.49
C ALA A 97 -27.14 12.51 3.71
N ALA A 98 -26.66 12.99 4.87
CA ALA A 98 -27.48 13.13 6.08
C ALA A 98 -28.49 14.29 5.98
N GLU A 99 -28.15 15.35 5.23
CA GLU A 99 -28.97 16.54 5.07
C GLU A 99 -30.03 16.39 3.96
N ARG A 100 -29.80 15.47 3.01
CA ARG A 100 -30.65 15.25 1.82
C ARG A 100 -31.12 13.79 1.69
N PRO A 101 -31.85 13.26 2.70
CA PRO A 101 -32.24 11.85 2.74
C PRO A 101 -33.17 11.43 1.58
N GLU A 102 -33.92 12.36 1.00
CA GLU A 102 -34.79 12.14 -0.15
C GLU A 102 -33.99 11.77 -1.41
N ILE A 103 -32.87 12.45 -1.66
CA ILE A 103 -31.99 12.17 -2.80
C ILE A 103 -31.35 10.79 -2.62
N VAL A 104 -30.88 10.49 -1.41
CA VAL A 104 -30.30 9.19 -1.06
C VAL A 104 -31.31 8.06 -1.32
N ARG A 105 -32.56 8.24 -0.90
CA ARG A 105 -33.64 7.25 -1.11
C ARG A 105 -33.91 7.04 -2.59
N ASP A 106 -34.05 8.12 -3.35
CA ASP A 106 -34.41 8.05 -4.76
C ASP A 106 -33.28 7.42 -5.59
N LEU A 107 -32.01 7.76 -5.29
CA LEU A 107 -30.84 7.12 -5.89
C LEU A 107 -30.74 5.64 -5.53
N LYS A 108 -30.99 5.26 -4.27
CA LYS A 108 -31.09 3.85 -3.86
C LYS A 108 -32.16 3.10 -4.67
N ALA A 109 -33.32 3.71 -4.87
CA ALA A 109 -34.39 3.12 -5.67
C ALA A 109 -34.01 2.99 -7.16
N GLN A 110 -33.21 3.91 -7.70
CA GLN A 110 -32.66 3.81 -9.05
C GLN A 110 -31.62 2.69 -9.15
N LEU A 111 -30.68 2.62 -8.21
CA LEU A 111 -29.65 1.56 -8.15
C LEU A 111 -30.28 0.16 -8.08
N ALA A 112 -31.35 0.00 -7.31
CA ALA A 112 -32.07 -1.28 -7.20
C ALA A 112 -32.72 -1.75 -8.51
N ARG A 113 -32.88 -0.88 -9.52
CA ARG A 113 -33.41 -1.23 -10.84
C ARG A 113 -32.32 -1.63 -11.82
N LEU A 114 -31.05 -1.34 -11.51
CA LEU A 114 -29.94 -1.73 -12.36
C LEU A 114 -29.70 -3.24 -12.23
N PRO A 115 -29.37 -3.93 -13.33
CA PRO A 115 -28.98 -5.33 -13.25
C PRO A 115 -27.76 -5.45 -12.35
N GLU A 116 -27.77 -6.44 -11.46
CA GLU A 116 -26.62 -6.73 -10.60
C GLU A 116 -25.40 -6.98 -11.49
N ILE A 117 -24.35 -6.18 -11.30
CA ILE A 117 -23.08 -6.39 -12.01
C ILE A 117 -22.53 -7.68 -11.44
N ALA A 118 -22.54 -8.75 -12.24
CA ALA A 118 -22.00 -10.03 -11.83
C ALA A 118 -20.60 -9.80 -11.21
N PRO A 119 -20.36 -10.26 -9.98
CA PRO A 119 -19.07 -10.06 -9.34
C PRO A 119 -17.99 -10.62 -10.26
N ALA A 120 -16.90 -9.87 -10.45
CA ALA A 120 -15.74 -10.37 -11.16
C ALA A 120 -15.41 -11.77 -10.61
N PRO A 121 -15.16 -12.78 -11.46
CA PRO A 121 -15.08 -14.17 -11.04
C PRO A 121 -14.13 -14.30 -9.86
N SER A 122 -14.69 -14.62 -8.68
CA SER A 122 -13.90 -14.69 -7.46
C SER A 122 -12.91 -15.84 -7.63
N GLN A 123 -11.65 -15.60 -7.25
CA GLN A 123 -10.57 -16.60 -7.36
C GLN A 123 -10.87 -17.88 -6.54
N ALA A 124 -11.92 -17.90 -5.70
CA ALA A 124 -12.43 -19.10 -5.05
C ALA A 124 -12.80 -20.20 -6.07
N GLN A 125 -13.25 -19.82 -7.27
CA GLN A 125 -13.58 -20.77 -8.34
C GLN A 125 -12.33 -21.43 -8.97
N LYS A 126 -11.14 -20.82 -8.85
CA LYS A 126 -9.90 -21.45 -9.36
C LYS A 126 -9.36 -22.54 -8.44
N LYS A 127 -9.55 -22.45 -7.11
CA LYS A 127 -9.12 -23.52 -6.18
C LYS A 127 -9.91 -24.82 -6.36
N ALA A 128 -11.18 -24.76 -6.76
CA ALA A 128 -11.99 -25.95 -7.01
C ALA A 128 -11.56 -26.75 -8.25
N LYS A 129 -10.90 -26.11 -9.24
CA LYS A 129 -10.51 -26.78 -10.49
C LYS A 129 -9.13 -27.46 -10.43
N THR A 130 -8.25 -27.05 -9.51
CA THR A 130 -6.93 -27.69 -9.31
C THR A 130 -6.98 -28.89 -8.36
N SER A 131 -8.05 -29.06 -7.58
CA SER A 131 -8.19 -30.19 -6.62
C SER A 131 -8.66 -31.51 -7.25
N ARG A 132 -8.93 -31.57 -8.56
CA ARG A 132 -9.36 -32.81 -9.27
C ARG A 132 -8.24 -33.50 -10.05
N ILE A 133 -7.00 -33.06 -9.86
CA ILE A 133 -5.81 -33.70 -10.44
C ILE A 133 -4.91 -34.08 -9.26
N ASN A 134 -5.27 -35.17 -8.58
CA ASN A 134 -4.41 -36.03 -7.79
C ASN A 134 -5.10 -37.39 -7.69
#